data_AF-A0A1G0YB46-F1
#
_entry.id   AF-A0A1G0YB46-F1
#
_cell.length_a   1.000
_cell.length_b   1.000
_cell.length_c   1.000
_cell.angle_alpha   90.00
_cell.angle_beta   90.00
_cell.angle_gamma   90.00
#
_symmetry.space_group_name_H-M   'P 1'
#
loop_
_entity.id
_entity.type
_entity.pdbx_description
1 polymer ?
#
loop_
_entity_poly.entity_id
_entity_poly.type
_entity_poly.pdbx_seq_one_letter_code
_entity_poly.pdbx_strand_id
1 'polypeptide(L)'
;MKTMNIIVAVLGLTFLAYFAVADDCDVQPFVDNVNQEWIARDYPEILALIDARLSTCTNDILALGIKIEYFGLAVVNLSQARSAASNFLAAVQAVAPEEITSPTALTQYAISIASITVPTNYVDVSRTSNQVEYVHRTYSSAFPRIERYVDFVERLNQ
;
A
#
# COMPACT_ATOMS: atom_id res chain seq x y z
N MET A 1 -0.78 -12.01 -21.89
CA MET A 1 -0.69 -11.62 -20.46
C MET A 1 0.60 -10.85 -20.23
N LYS A 2 0.60 -9.51 -20.35
CA LYS A 2 1.83 -8.68 -20.21
C LYS A 2 1.62 -7.34 -19.48
N THR A 3 0.43 -7.07 -18.96
CA THR A 3 0.04 -5.74 -18.49
C THR A 3 0.09 -5.57 -16.98
N MET A 4 0.18 -6.65 -16.19
CA MET A 4 0.11 -6.55 -14.73
C MET A 4 1.47 -6.39 -14.03
N ASN A 5 2.57 -6.78 -14.72
CA ASN A 5 3.96 -6.67 -14.21
C ASN A 5 4.46 -5.21 -14.07
N ILE A 6 3.68 -4.26 -14.58
CA ILE A 6 4.05 -2.85 -14.68
C ILE A 6 3.51 -2.06 -13.47
N ILE A 7 2.54 -2.56 -12.69
CA ILE A 7 1.79 -1.69 -11.76
C ILE A 7 2.59 -1.34 -10.48
N VAL A 8 3.29 -2.29 -9.86
CA VAL A 8 4.12 -2.00 -8.67
C VAL A 8 5.38 -1.23 -9.06
N ALA A 9 6.00 -1.63 -10.19
CA ALA A 9 7.17 -0.95 -10.72
C ALA A 9 6.87 0.47 -11.25
N VAL A 10 5.75 0.73 -11.94
CA VAL A 10 5.48 2.06 -12.54
C VAL A 10 4.86 3.06 -11.57
N LEU A 11 4.07 2.61 -10.59
CA LEU A 11 3.59 3.49 -9.52
C LEU A 11 4.70 3.81 -8.51
N GLY A 12 5.62 2.87 -8.27
CA GLY A 12 6.85 3.14 -7.53
C GLY A 12 7.80 4.06 -8.31
N LEU A 13 8.24 3.68 -9.51
CA LEU A 13 9.39 4.32 -10.19
C LEU A 13 9.17 5.78 -10.62
N THR A 14 7.93 6.21 -10.91
CA THR A 14 7.67 7.64 -11.23
C THR A 14 7.63 8.52 -9.99
N PHE A 15 7.33 7.94 -8.83
CA PHE A 15 7.29 8.59 -7.53
C PHE A 15 8.67 8.60 -6.84
N LEU A 16 9.42 7.52 -7.02
CA LEU A 16 10.64 7.21 -6.28
C LEU A 16 11.87 8.02 -6.66
N ALA A 17 11.90 8.60 -7.86
CA ALA A 17 13.00 9.48 -8.25
C ALA A 17 13.03 10.79 -7.44
N TYR A 18 11.91 11.19 -6.82
CA TYR A 18 11.80 12.48 -6.11
C TYR A 18 12.15 12.39 -4.62
N PHE A 19 11.99 11.22 -4.00
CA PHE A 19 12.18 11.02 -2.55
C PHE A 19 13.47 10.31 -2.16
N ALA A 20 14.46 10.27 -3.08
CA ALA A 20 15.71 9.53 -2.92
C ALA A 20 16.70 10.10 -1.89
N VAL A 21 16.24 10.82 -0.86
CA VAL A 21 17.12 11.38 0.18
C VAL A 21 16.63 10.97 1.56
N ALA A 22 16.74 9.69 1.86
CA ALA A 22 16.83 9.21 3.23
C ALA A 22 17.71 7.95 3.25
N ASP A 23 18.97 8.15 3.66
CA ASP A 23 19.95 7.23 4.28
C ASP A 23 20.17 5.82 3.70
N ASP A 24 21.46 5.46 3.50
CA ASP A 24 22.20 4.15 3.51
C ASP A 24 21.51 2.81 3.17
N CYS A 25 20.24 2.80 2.78
CA CYS A 25 19.43 1.62 2.66
C CYS A 25 19.25 1.32 1.18
N ASP A 26 19.92 0.28 0.67
CA ASP A 26 19.89 -0.08 -0.75
C ASP A 26 18.47 -0.27 -1.27
N VAL A 27 18.02 0.60 -2.19
CA VAL A 27 16.65 0.62 -2.70
C VAL A 27 16.40 -0.50 -3.71
N GLN A 28 17.36 -0.73 -4.61
CA GLN A 28 17.19 -1.67 -5.72
C GLN A 28 16.96 -3.12 -5.25
N PRO A 29 17.77 -3.69 -4.34
CA PRO A 29 17.56 -5.05 -3.85
C PRO A 29 16.22 -5.23 -3.13
N PHE A 30 15.77 -4.21 -2.39
CA PHE A 30 14.46 -4.23 -1.74
C PHE A 30 13.32 -4.29 -2.77
N VAL A 31 13.37 -3.44 -3.80
CA VAL A 31 12.38 -3.43 -4.89
C VAL A 31 12.36 -4.75 -5.64
N ASP A 32 13.53 -5.31 -5.94
CA ASP A 32 13.65 -6.58 -6.67
C ASP A 32 13.04 -7.73 -5.87
N ASN A 33 13.33 -7.83 -4.57
CA ASN A 33 12.76 -8.85 -3.70
C ASN A 33 11.24 -8.69 -3.57
N VAL A 34 10.74 -7.48 -3.32
CA VAL A 34 9.28 -7.23 -3.23
C VAL A 34 8.60 -7.60 -4.55
N ASN A 35 9.17 -7.25 -5.70
CA ASN A 35 8.62 -7.59 -7.01
C ASN A 35 8.61 -9.11 -7.24
N GLN A 36 9.68 -9.81 -6.86
CA GLN A 36 9.76 -11.26 -6.96
C GLN A 36 8.63 -11.93 -6.17
N GLU A 37 8.44 -11.54 -4.91
CA GLU A 37 7.41 -12.12 -4.06
C GLU A 37 5.99 -11.73 -4.51
N TRP A 38 5.84 -10.54 -5.11
CA TRP A 38 4.58 -10.14 -5.74
C TRP A 38 4.24 -11.00 -6.96
N ILE A 39 5.24 -11.38 -7.76
CA ILE A 39 5.08 -12.30 -8.90
C ILE A 39 4.76 -13.71 -8.39
N ALA A 40 5.45 -14.17 -7.34
CA ALA A 40 5.23 -15.46 -6.70
C ALA A 40 3.88 -15.54 -5.95
N ARG A 41 3.24 -14.38 -5.71
CA ARG A 41 2.02 -14.22 -4.90
C ARG A 41 2.21 -14.60 -3.43
N ASP A 42 3.43 -14.49 -2.90
CA ASP A 42 3.74 -14.73 -1.49
C ASP A 42 3.47 -13.46 -0.65
N TYR A 43 2.20 -13.21 -0.35
CA TYR A 43 1.81 -12.03 0.42
C TYR A 43 2.39 -11.96 1.84
N PRO A 44 2.52 -13.07 2.59
CA PRO A 44 3.26 -13.06 3.85
C PRO A 44 4.70 -12.56 3.70
N GLU A 45 5.45 -13.06 2.70
CA GLU A 45 6.84 -12.66 2.51
C GLU A 45 6.97 -11.19 2.06
N ILE A 46 6.06 -10.70 1.21
CA ILE A 46 6.02 -9.26 0.85
C ILE A 46 5.92 -8.39 2.11
N LEU A 47 5.05 -8.75 3.06
CA LEU A 47 4.91 -7.98 4.30
C LEU A 47 6.16 -8.11 5.18
N ALA A 48 6.77 -9.29 5.25
CA ALA A 48 8.01 -9.50 5.99
C ALA A 48 9.16 -8.63 5.45
N LEU A 49 9.32 -8.54 4.12
CA LEU A 49 10.32 -7.68 3.47
C LEU A 49 10.08 -6.19 3.79
N ILE A 50 8.83 -5.74 3.74
CA ILE A 50 8.44 -4.37 4.09
C ILE A 50 8.75 -4.08 5.56
N ASP A 51 8.37 -4.98 6.46
CA ASP A 51 8.57 -4.80 7.90
C ASP A 51 10.05 -4.84 8.29
N ALA A 52 10.83 -5.73 7.68
CA ALA A 52 12.28 -5.77 7.83
C ALA A 52 12.90 -4.44 7.40
N ARG A 53 12.49 -3.89 6.25
CA ARG A 53 12.97 -2.59 5.75
C ARG A 53 12.62 -1.44 6.69
N LEU A 54 11.40 -1.40 7.21
CA LEU A 54 10.94 -0.36 8.15
C LEU A 54 11.56 -0.52 9.55
N SER A 55 12.05 -1.70 9.91
CA SER A 55 12.79 -1.90 11.16
C SER A 55 14.17 -1.24 11.14
N THR A 56 14.78 -1.13 9.96
CA THR A 56 16.08 -0.47 9.77
C THR A 56 15.94 0.98 9.33
N CYS A 57 14.93 1.28 8.49
CA CYS A 57 14.72 2.58 7.85
C CYS A 57 13.26 3.00 8.11
N THR A 58 12.96 3.42 9.35
CA THR A 58 11.57 3.61 9.84
C THR A 58 10.74 4.60 9.04
N ASN A 59 11.36 5.63 8.46
CA ASN A 59 10.69 6.65 7.66
C ASN A 59 10.87 6.43 6.14
N ASP A 60 11.20 5.21 5.71
CA ASP A 60 11.34 4.88 4.29
C ASP A 60 9.99 5.03 3.57
N ILE A 61 9.87 6.13 2.81
CA ILE A 61 8.65 6.53 2.08
C ILE A 61 8.27 5.47 1.04
N LEU A 62 9.24 4.79 0.43
CA LEU A 62 8.97 3.69 -0.51
C LEU A 62 8.32 2.53 0.22
N ALA A 63 8.94 2.04 1.28
CA ALA A 63 8.43 0.89 2.03
C ALA A 63 7.06 1.20 2.63
N LEU A 64 6.85 2.41 3.16
CA LEU A 64 5.54 2.89 3.64
C LEU A 64 4.51 2.97 2.50
N GLY A 65 4.89 3.47 1.33
CA GLY A 65 4.04 3.52 0.14
C GLY A 65 3.58 2.14 -0.31
N ILE A 66 4.50 1.18 -0.40
CA ILE A 66 4.19 -0.23 -0.72
C ILE A 66 3.28 -0.83 0.36
N LYS A 67 3.50 -0.49 1.64
CA LYS A 67 2.66 -0.98 2.75
C LYS A 67 1.22 -0.49 2.66
N ILE A 68 0.99 0.75 2.22
CA ILE A 68 -0.37 1.25 1.93
C ILE A 68 -1.01 0.40 0.85
N GLU A 69 -0.34 0.19 -0.28
CA GLU A 69 -0.85 -0.60 -1.42
C GLU A 69 -1.10 -2.06 -1.03
N TYR A 70 -0.24 -2.64 -0.18
CA TYR A 70 -0.42 -3.98 0.34
C TYR A 70 -1.73 -4.12 1.13
N PHE A 71 -1.98 -3.23 2.09
CA PHE A 71 -3.21 -3.29 2.88
C PHE A 71 -4.43 -2.69 2.18
N GLY A 72 -4.24 -1.79 1.23
CA GLY A 72 -5.31 -1.15 0.46
C GLY A 72 -5.82 -2.00 -0.70
N LEU A 73 -4.93 -2.74 -1.37
CA LEU A 73 -5.25 -3.48 -2.59
C LEU A 73 -4.99 -4.99 -2.51
N ALA A 74 -3.89 -5.43 -1.89
CA ALA A 74 -3.49 -6.85 -1.93
C ALA A 74 -4.26 -7.68 -0.90
N VAL A 75 -4.36 -7.18 0.33
CA VAL A 75 -4.98 -7.89 1.46
C VAL A 75 -6.31 -7.28 1.89
N VAL A 76 -6.55 -6.01 1.57
CA VAL A 76 -7.72 -5.22 2.00
C VAL A 76 -7.98 -5.35 3.50
N ASN A 77 -7.25 -4.55 4.28
CA ASN A 77 -7.42 -4.43 5.73
C ASN A 77 -7.51 -2.94 6.07
N LEU A 78 -8.68 -2.49 6.53
CA LEU A 78 -8.96 -1.06 6.66
C LEU A 78 -8.10 -0.41 7.75
N SER A 79 -8.01 -1.03 8.94
CA SER A 79 -7.23 -0.48 10.05
C SER A 79 -5.73 -0.45 9.73
N GLN A 80 -5.20 -1.51 9.12
CA GLN A 80 -3.79 -1.57 8.73
C GLN A 80 -3.48 -0.59 7.58
N ALA A 81 -4.38 -0.45 6.60
CA ALA A 81 -4.24 0.53 5.53
C ALA A 81 -4.24 1.97 6.07
N ARG A 82 -5.11 2.28 7.03
CA ARG A 82 -5.14 3.60 7.70
C ARG A 82 -3.87 3.88 8.49
N SER A 83 -3.38 2.88 9.22
CA SER A 83 -2.12 2.99 9.97
C SER A 83 -0.94 3.24 9.02
N ALA A 84 -0.82 2.44 7.95
CA ALA A 84 0.21 2.61 6.93
C ALA A 84 0.12 3.98 6.23
N ALA A 85 -1.09 4.43 5.88
CA ALA A 85 -1.32 5.72 5.27
C ALA A 85 -0.93 6.89 6.19
N SER A 86 -1.24 6.80 7.48
CA SER A 86 -0.86 7.82 8.45
C SER A 86 0.66 7.91 8.61
N ASN A 87 1.35 6.77 8.68
CA ASN A 87 2.81 6.72 8.78
C ASN A 87 3.48 7.26 7.51
N PHE A 88 2.97 6.89 6.34
CA PHE A 88 3.43 7.44 5.05
C PHE A 88 3.29 8.96 5.01
N LEU A 89 2.12 9.49 5.35
CA LEU A 89 1.88 10.94 5.33
C LEU A 89 2.77 11.68 6.33
N ALA A 90 3.06 11.08 7.49
CA ALA A 90 4.01 11.64 8.44
C ALA A 90 5.44 11.68 7.87
N ALA A 91 5.88 10.62 7.18
CA ALA A 91 7.18 10.58 6.52
C ALA A 91 7.27 11.58 5.36
N VAL A 92 6.24 11.66 4.51
CA VAL A 92 6.16 12.66 3.43
C VAL A 92 6.15 14.08 3.99
N GLN A 93 5.36 14.37 5.02
CA GLN A 93 5.31 15.70 5.65
C GLN A 93 6.67 16.14 6.20
N ALA A 94 7.51 15.20 6.64
CA ALA A 94 8.84 15.47 7.16
C ALA A 94 9.87 15.74 6.05
N VAL A 95 9.74 15.09 4.89
CA VAL A 95 10.73 15.16 3.80
C VAL A 95 10.33 16.11 2.67
N ALA A 96 9.07 16.10 2.27
CA ALA A 96 8.49 16.93 1.21
C ALA A 96 7.13 17.51 1.67
N PRO A 97 7.12 18.50 2.59
CA PRO A 97 5.90 19.11 3.10
C PRO A 97 4.98 19.67 2.01
N GLU A 98 5.53 20.11 0.89
CA GLU A 98 4.81 20.60 -0.28
C GLU A 98 3.87 19.54 -0.89
N GLU A 99 4.22 18.26 -0.81
CA GLU A 99 3.41 17.14 -1.30
C GLU A 99 2.12 16.94 -0.48
N ILE A 100 2.05 17.51 0.73
CA ILE A 100 0.82 17.54 1.51
C ILE A 100 -0.13 18.64 1.00
N THR A 101 0.42 19.75 0.50
CA THR A 101 -0.37 20.88 0.00
C THR A 101 -0.79 20.74 -1.46
N SER A 102 0.02 20.06 -2.28
CA SER A 102 -0.24 19.78 -3.68
C SER A 102 0.02 18.31 -3.96
N PRO A 103 -0.88 17.42 -3.49
CA PRO A 103 -0.62 16.00 -3.49
C PRO A 103 -0.64 15.41 -4.88
N THR A 104 0.37 14.62 -5.13
CA THR A 104 0.42 13.64 -6.20
C THR A 104 -0.51 12.46 -5.95
N ALA A 105 -0.61 11.53 -6.91
CA ALA A 105 -1.57 10.42 -6.85
C ALA A 105 -1.43 9.53 -5.61
N LEU A 106 -0.20 9.16 -5.21
CA LEU A 106 0.01 8.29 -4.05
C LEU A 106 -0.28 9.02 -2.73
N THR A 107 0.16 10.28 -2.61
CA THR A 107 -0.15 11.11 -1.44
C THR A 107 -1.65 11.38 -1.32
N GLN A 108 -2.32 11.66 -2.43
CA GLN A 108 -3.78 11.82 -2.50
C GLN A 108 -4.51 10.53 -2.11
N TYR A 109 -3.99 9.37 -2.52
CA TYR A 109 -4.50 8.06 -2.15
C TYR A 109 -4.36 7.82 -0.63
N ALA A 110 -3.18 8.08 -0.08
CA ALA A 110 -2.92 7.97 1.35
C ALA A 110 -3.81 8.91 2.18
N ILE A 111 -4.00 10.17 1.77
CA ILE A 111 -4.94 11.12 2.40
C ILE A 111 -6.37 10.54 2.41
N SER A 112 -6.79 9.97 1.28
CA SER A 112 -8.14 9.39 1.14
C SER A 112 -8.35 8.21 2.08
N ILE A 113 -7.33 7.35 2.26
CA ILE A 113 -7.40 6.23 3.21
C ILE A 113 -7.35 6.72 4.66
N ALA A 114 -6.39 7.58 5.00
CA ALA A 114 -6.18 8.03 6.38
C ALA A 114 -7.39 8.78 6.96
N SER A 115 -8.10 9.53 6.12
CA SER A 115 -9.30 10.31 6.49
C SER A 115 -10.57 9.47 6.71
N ILE A 116 -10.54 8.16 6.43
CA ILE A 116 -11.69 7.29 6.66
C ILE A 116 -12.02 7.24 8.15
N THR A 117 -13.27 7.59 8.48
CA THR A 117 -13.81 7.38 9.83
C THR A 117 -14.41 5.99 9.93
N VAL A 118 -13.74 5.11 10.69
CA VAL A 118 -14.19 3.72 10.87
C VAL A 118 -15.29 3.67 11.92
N PRO A 119 -16.44 3.02 11.65
CA PRO A 119 -17.49 2.83 12.65
C PRO A 119 -16.95 2.11 13.89
N THR A 120 -17.39 2.50 15.08
CA THR A 120 -16.93 1.90 16.36
C THR A 120 -17.27 0.42 16.51
N ASN A 121 -18.23 -0.09 15.73
CA ASN A 121 -18.62 -1.49 15.68
C ASN A 121 -18.02 -2.25 14.48
N TYR A 122 -17.16 -1.62 13.69
CA TYR A 122 -16.47 -2.28 12.60
C TYR A 122 -15.33 -3.12 13.17
N VAL A 123 -15.44 -4.43 13.02
CA VAL A 123 -14.37 -5.36 13.32
C VAL A 123 -13.65 -5.63 12.00
N ASP A 124 -12.33 -5.40 11.95
CA ASP A 124 -11.51 -5.93 10.87
C ASP A 124 -11.40 -7.44 11.05
N VAL A 125 -12.48 -8.14 10.68
CA VAL A 125 -12.49 -9.60 10.61
C VAL A 125 -11.67 -10.06 9.41
N SER A 126 -11.37 -11.35 9.38
CA SER A 126 -10.58 -11.99 8.34
C SER A 126 -11.27 -11.88 6.98
N ARG A 127 -10.78 -11.00 6.09
CA ARG A 127 -10.69 -11.13 4.61
C ARG A 127 -11.87 -11.75 3.86
N THR A 128 -13.09 -11.74 4.42
CA THR A 128 -14.23 -12.35 3.72
C THR A 128 -14.60 -11.48 2.54
N SER A 129 -15.09 -12.12 1.48
CA SER A 129 -15.57 -11.44 0.29
C SER A 129 -16.52 -10.28 0.65
N ASN A 130 -17.49 -10.54 1.53
CA ASN A 130 -18.46 -9.55 2.01
C ASN A 130 -17.83 -8.31 2.67
N GLN A 131 -16.72 -8.47 3.40
CA GLN A 131 -16.05 -7.37 4.07
C GLN A 131 -15.27 -6.50 3.08
N VAL A 132 -14.58 -7.12 2.13
CA VAL A 132 -13.89 -6.38 1.06
C VAL A 132 -14.91 -5.64 0.20
N GLU A 133 -16.05 -6.27 -0.11
CA GLU A 133 -17.15 -5.62 -0.81
C GLU A 133 -17.73 -4.45 -0.01
N TYR A 134 -17.93 -4.61 1.30
CA TYR A 134 -18.38 -3.53 2.17
C TYR A 134 -17.40 -2.34 2.15
N VAL A 135 -16.10 -2.58 2.37
CA VAL A 135 -15.08 -1.52 2.37
C VAL A 135 -15.04 -0.81 1.02
N HIS A 136 -15.11 -1.56 -0.09
CA HIS A 136 -15.16 -0.99 -1.43
C HIS A 136 -16.40 -0.13 -1.67
N ARG A 137 -17.59 -0.65 -1.38
CA ARG A 137 -18.86 0.08 -1.61
C ARG A 137 -18.94 1.33 -0.74
N THR A 138 -18.43 1.25 0.48
CA THR A 138 -18.51 2.35 1.45
C THR A 138 -17.46 3.43 1.18
N TYR A 139 -16.26 3.03 0.74
CA TYR A 139 -15.11 3.92 0.57
C TYR A 139 -14.49 3.80 -0.83
N SER A 140 -15.33 3.90 -1.86
CA SER A 140 -14.94 3.62 -3.25
C SER A 140 -13.81 4.49 -3.79
N SER A 141 -13.65 5.73 -3.31
CA SER A 141 -12.53 6.59 -3.69
C SER A 141 -11.18 6.13 -3.11
N ALA A 142 -11.19 5.52 -1.93
CA ALA A 142 -10.01 4.99 -1.24
C ALA A 142 -9.74 3.51 -1.54
N PHE A 143 -10.71 2.81 -2.13
CA PHE A 143 -10.58 1.41 -2.54
C PHE A 143 -11.15 1.19 -3.96
N PRO A 144 -10.68 1.90 -5.01
CA PRO A 144 -11.41 2.01 -6.28
C PRO A 144 -11.46 0.77 -7.18
N ARG A 145 -10.75 -0.33 -6.88
CA ARG A 145 -10.58 -1.45 -7.81
C ARG A 145 -11.34 -2.72 -7.41
N ILE A 146 -12.61 -2.83 -7.82
CA ILE A 146 -13.39 -4.09 -7.78
C ILE A 146 -12.80 -5.18 -8.68
N GLU A 147 -12.12 -4.83 -9.79
CA GLU A 147 -11.63 -5.84 -10.73
C GLU A 147 -10.56 -6.76 -10.13
N ARG A 148 -9.87 -6.33 -9.06
CA ARG A 148 -8.97 -7.19 -8.29
C ARG A 148 -9.68 -8.04 -7.22
N TYR A 149 -10.94 -7.73 -6.90
CA TYR A 149 -11.74 -8.51 -5.96
C TYR A 149 -12.16 -9.86 -6.55
N VAL A 150 -12.48 -9.92 -7.85
CA VAL A 150 -12.70 -11.21 -8.55
C VAL A 150 -11.45 -12.07 -8.47
N ASP A 151 -10.29 -11.47 -8.73
CA ASP A 151 -8.97 -12.07 -8.57
C ASP A 151 -8.65 -12.50 -7.12
N PHE A 152 -9.10 -11.73 -6.11
CA PHE A 152 -8.88 -12.01 -4.68
C PHE A 152 -9.78 -13.14 -4.18
N VAL A 153 -11.04 -13.17 -4.61
CA VAL A 153 -11.98 -14.27 -4.33
C VAL A 153 -11.54 -15.57 -5.03
N GLU A 154 -10.98 -15.49 -6.23
CA GLU A 154 -10.33 -16.65 -6.88
C GLU A 154 -9.06 -17.09 -6.13
N ARG A 155 -8.26 -16.17 -5.58
CA ARG A 155 -7.04 -16.48 -4.78
C ARG A 155 -7.31 -17.12 -3.42
N LEU A 156 -8.46 -16.86 -2.78
CA LEU A 156 -8.82 -17.49 -1.50
C LEU A 156 -9.41 -18.89 -1.67
N ASN A 157 -9.82 -19.27 -2.89
CA ASN A 157 -10.47 -20.53 -3.21
C ASN A 157 -9.56 -21.51 -4.02
N GLN A 158 -8.28 -21.19 -4.17
CA GLN A 158 -7.21 -22.06 -4.69
C GLN A 158 -6.25 -22.43 -3.56
#